data_AF-A0A8S3ST49-F1
#
_entry.id   AF-A0A8S3ST49-F1
#
_cell.length_a   1.000
_cell.length_b   1.000
_cell.length_c   1.000
_cell.angle_alpha   90.00
_cell.angle_beta   90.00
_cell.angle_gamma   90.00
#
_symmetry.space_group_name_H-M   'P 1'
#
loop_
_entity.id
_entity.type
_entity.pdbx_description
1 polymer ?
#
loop_
_entity_poly.entity_id
_entity_poly.type
_entity_poly.pdbx_seq_one_letter_code
_entity_poly.pdbx_strand_id
1 'polypeptide(L)'
;MIAYLVISVDDRRRIEQHAGQDDQNKALLDIVIERKEPAFSVFVEGLRNYGYADIADDLKCDSQEVGPSTTLVALEHEGLSDWTVPLYKICLQKNYLKVITDIQHECIVDHLITKEVMSVDDGKKIESGKTPQEKNRMLMETLLRKNVHGFSEFLVALRKDPVYTNLADQIENTAVTMKDMAILHKCYK
;
A
#
# COMPACT_ATOMS: atom_id res chain seq x y z
N MET A 1 39.81 13.46 -3.65
CA MET A 1 38.41 13.01 -3.78
C MET A 1 38.33 11.63 -3.17
N ILE A 2 37.73 11.49 -2.00
CA ILE A 2 37.66 10.21 -1.28
C ILE A 2 36.45 9.46 -1.82
N ALA A 3 36.69 8.41 -2.60
CA ALA A 3 35.65 7.45 -2.95
C ALA A 3 35.26 6.70 -1.67
N TYR A 4 34.11 7.03 -1.09
CA TYR A 4 33.55 6.24 -0.01
C TYR A 4 33.20 4.87 -0.60
N LEU A 5 34.00 3.84 -0.27
CA LEU A 5 33.68 2.45 -0.57
C LEU A 5 32.43 2.06 0.23
N VAL A 6 31.26 2.27 -0.37
CA VAL A 6 29.96 1.91 0.23
C VAL A 6 29.79 0.38 0.35
N ILE A 7 30.47 -0.36 -0.53
CA ILE A 7 30.51 -1.82 -0.56
C ILE A 7 31.96 -2.24 -0.30
N SER A 8 32.20 -3.01 0.77
CA SER A 8 33.53 -3.53 1.10
C SER A 8 33.97 -4.56 0.07
N VAL A 9 35.28 -4.81 -0.03
CA VAL A 9 35.83 -5.92 -0.82
C VAL A 9 35.26 -7.26 -0.36
N ASP A 10 35.00 -7.41 0.95
CA ASP A 10 34.36 -8.61 1.50
C ASP A 10 32.90 -8.75 1.06
N ASP A 11 32.16 -7.63 0.98
CA ASP A 11 30.77 -7.62 0.51
C ASP A 11 30.69 -8.01 -0.95
N ARG A 12 31.60 -7.46 -1.77
CA ARG A 12 31.73 -7.82 -3.17
C ARG A 12 31.99 -9.32 -3.34
N ARG A 13 32.91 -9.88 -2.56
CA ARG A 13 33.18 -11.33 -2.56
C ARG A 13 31.96 -12.14 -2.12
N ARG A 14 31.19 -11.63 -1.15
CA ARG A 14 29.94 -12.25 -0.68
C ARG A 14 28.80 -12.17 -1.69
N ILE A 15 28.80 -11.19 -2.58
CA ILE A 15 27.86 -11.11 -3.70
C ILE A 15 28.30 -12.07 -4.80
N GLU A 16 29.55 -11.96 -5.25
CA GLU A 16 30.10 -12.72 -6.39
C GLU A 16 30.22 -14.23 -6.13
N GLN A 17 30.15 -14.70 -4.87
CA GLN A 17 30.13 -16.13 -4.54
C GLN A 17 28.80 -16.83 -4.91
N HIS A 18 27.73 -16.07 -5.18
CA HIS A 18 26.45 -16.64 -5.63
C HIS A 18 26.52 -16.98 -7.12
N ALA A 19 25.97 -18.13 -7.50
CA ALA A 19 26.05 -18.63 -8.88
C ALA A 19 25.02 -17.98 -9.82
N GLY A 20 23.90 -17.47 -9.29
CA GLY A 20 22.80 -16.88 -10.06
C GLY A 20 22.76 -15.36 -9.96
N GLN A 21 22.44 -14.70 -11.08
CA GLN A 21 22.32 -13.24 -11.14
C GLN A 21 21.27 -12.71 -10.15
N ASP A 22 20.14 -13.41 -9.99
CA ASP A 22 19.08 -13.01 -9.07
C ASP A 22 19.54 -13.09 -7.60
N ASP A 23 20.31 -14.12 -7.25
CA ASP A 23 20.88 -14.27 -5.91
C ASP A 23 21.97 -13.22 -5.63
N GLN A 24 22.77 -12.87 -6.64
CA GLN A 24 23.74 -11.78 -6.56
C GLN A 24 23.05 -10.43 -6.36
N ASN A 25 22.00 -10.15 -7.14
CA ASN A 25 21.22 -8.93 -7.05
C ASN A 25 20.53 -8.82 -5.68
N LYS A 26 20.00 -9.93 -5.16
CA LYS A 26 19.39 -9.99 -3.82
C LYS A 26 20.43 -9.73 -2.73
N ALA A 27 21.59 -10.37 -2.78
CA ALA A 27 22.66 -10.14 -1.82
C ALA A 27 23.14 -8.68 -1.83
N LEU A 28 23.24 -8.07 -3.01
CA LEU A 28 23.56 -6.65 -3.17
C LEU A 28 22.51 -5.75 -2.52
N LEU A 29 21.22 -6.00 -2.76
CA LEU A 29 20.13 -5.23 -2.16
C LEU A 29 20.08 -5.39 -0.64
N ASP A 30 20.29 -6.60 -0.11
CA ASP A 30 20.33 -6.84 1.34
C ASP A 30 21.44 -6.01 2.01
N ILE A 31 22.62 -5.91 1.40
CA ILE A 31 23.74 -5.09 1.90
C ILE A 31 23.40 -3.59 1.86
N VAL A 32 22.79 -3.13 0.76
CA VAL A 32 22.38 -1.72 0.61
C VAL A 32 21.33 -1.34 1.65
N ILE A 33 20.35 -2.22 1.91
CA ILE A 33 19.30 -2.02 2.92
C ILE A 33 19.89 -2.01 4.33
N GLU A 34 20.81 -2.93 4.64
CA GLU A 34 21.45 -3.03 5.96
C GLU A 34 22.23 -1.74 6.31
N ARG A 35 22.83 -1.09 5.31
CA ARG A 35 23.69 0.09 5.47
C ARG A 35 22.97 1.44 5.36
N LYS A 36 21.68 1.45 5.00
CA LYS A 36 20.77 2.60 5.01
C LYS A 36 21.19 3.74 4.04
N GLU A 37 20.63 4.93 4.24
CA GLU A 37 20.70 6.14 3.37
C GLU A 37 22.03 6.43 2.63
N PRO A 38 23.23 6.39 3.27
CA PRO A 38 24.47 6.66 2.54
C PRO A 38 24.82 5.57 1.53
N ALA A 39 24.33 4.34 1.74
CA ALA A 39 24.55 3.24 0.79
C ALA A 39 23.53 3.23 -0.35
N PHE A 40 22.28 3.58 -0.03
CA PHE A 40 21.20 3.64 -1.01
C PHE A 40 21.43 4.75 -2.05
N SER A 41 21.83 5.94 -1.61
CA SER A 41 22.15 7.05 -2.51
C SER A 41 23.26 6.71 -3.53
N VAL A 42 24.34 6.08 -3.06
CA VAL A 42 25.45 5.64 -3.92
C VAL A 42 25.05 4.48 -4.83
N PHE A 43 24.16 3.60 -4.38
CA PHE A 43 23.60 2.55 -5.22
C PHE A 43 22.76 3.11 -6.37
N VAL A 44 21.87 4.07 -6.10
CA VAL A 44 21.07 4.76 -7.12
C VAL A 44 21.94 5.54 -8.10
N GLU A 45 22.99 6.21 -7.61
CA GLU A 45 23.97 6.87 -8.47
C GLU A 45 24.71 5.87 -9.37
N GLY A 46 25.08 4.71 -8.82
CA GLY A 46 25.64 3.60 -9.58
C GLY A 46 24.73 3.17 -10.71
N LEU A 47 23.45 2.89 -10.43
CA LEU A 47 22.48 2.48 -11.45
C LEU A 47 22.40 3.50 -12.60
N ARG A 48 22.35 4.80 -12.29
CA ARG A 48 22.34 5.85 -13.31
C ARG A 48 23.60 5.87 -14.16
N ASN A 49 24.77 5.70 -13.54
CA ASN A 49 26.06 5.72 -14.23
C ASN A 49 26.28 4.49 -15.13
N TYR A 50 25.62 3.37 -14.84
CA TYR A 50 25.74 2.13 -15.62
C TYR A 50 24.56 1.89 -16.58
N GLY A 51 23.77 2.92 -16.88
CA GLY A 51 22.72 2.88 -17.90
C GLY A 51 21.37 2.35 -17.42
N TYR A 52 21.21 2.08 -16.13
CA TYR A 52 19.94 1.71 -15.51
C TYR A 52 19.24 2.95 -14.95
N ALA A 53 19.16 4.01 -15.77
CA ALA A 53 18.59 5.30 -15.35
C ALA A 53 17.10 5.17 -14.99
N ASP A 54 16.33 4.36 -15.73
CA ASP A 54 14.91 4.12 -15.46
C ASP A 54 14.72 3.51 -14.06
N ILE A 55 15.49 2.46 -13.74
CA ILE A 55 15.47 1.81 -12.42
C ILE A 55 15.95 2.78 -11.33
N ALA A 56 16.97 3.60 -11.63
CA ALA A 56 17.47 4.60 -10.70
C ALA A 56 16.44 5.70 -10.41
N ASP A 57 15.66 6.12 -11.40
CA ASP A 57 14.59 7.11 -11.27
C ASP A 57 13.39 6.53 -10.49
N ASP A 58 13.03 5.27 -10.74
CA ASP A 58 12.01 4.55 -9.96
C ASP A 58 12.41 4.42 -8.48
N LEU A 59 13.69 4.13 -8.21
CA LEU A 59 14.21 3.98 -6.85
C LEU A 59 14.46 5.32 -6.13
N LYS A 60 14.67 6.41 -6.87
CA LYS A 60 14.87 7.76 -6.31
C LYS A 60 13.54 8.41 -5.89
N CYS A 61 12.40 7.79 -6.21
CA CYS A 61 11.07 8.36 -6.07
C CYS A 61 10.58 8.57 -4.62
N ASP A 62 11.39 8.27 -3.59
CA ASP A 62 10.99 8.34 -2.18
C ASP A 62 11.65 9.48 -1.36
N SER A 63 11.83 10.67 -1.94
CA SER A 63 12.10 11.88 -1.13
C SER A 63 11.35 13.13 -1.57
N GLN A 64 10.37 13.00 -2.47
CA GLN A 64 9.41 14.06 -2.69
C GLN A 64 8.08 13.60 -2.12
N GLU A 65 7.49 14.41 -1.25
CA GLU A 65 6.08 14.32 -0.93
C GLU A 65 5.30 14.29 -2.24
N VAL A 66 4.91 13.10 -2.69
CA VAL A 66 4.09 12.98 -3.88
C VAL A 66 2.68 13.36 -3.45
N GLY A 67 2.33 14.61 -3.73
CA GLY A 67 0.97 15.10 -3.68
C GLY A 67 0.02 14.29 -4.57
N PRO A 68 -1.29 14.54 -4.44
CA PRO A 68 -2.33 13.56 -4.71
C PRO A 68 -2.61 13.45 -6.21
N SER A 69 -2.02 12.48 -6.88
CA SER A 69 -2.49 11.98 -8.19
C SER A 69 -1.73 10.72 -8.60
N THR A 70 -1.86 9.66 -7.81
CA THR A 70 -1.69 8.32 -8.39
C THR A 70 -3.07 7.70 -8.44
N THR A 71 -3.75 8.00 -9.54
CA THR A 71 -5.02 7.38 -9.94
C THR A 71 -4.89 5.87 -9.73
N LEU A 72 -5.68 5.32 -8.80
CA LEU A 72 -5.72 3.90 -8.37
C LEU A 72 -6.04 2.90 -9.50
N VAL A 73 -6.07 3.34 -10.76
CA VAL A 73 -6.56 2.61 -11.93
C VAL A 73 -5.42 1.93 -12.71
N ALA A 74 -4.14 2.17 -12.40
CA ALA A 74 -3.04 1.81 -13.31
C ALA A 74 -2.04 0.74 -12.83
N LEU A 75 -2.27 0.00 -11.73
CA LEU A 75 -1.30 -1.00 -11.26
C LEU A 75 -1.95 -2.36 -10.95
N GLU A 76 -2.60 -2.94 -11.96
CA GLU A 76 -2.72 -4.40 -12.08
C GLU A 76 -2.00 -4.83 -13.34
N HIS A 77 -0.66 -4.78 -13.31
CA HIS A 77 0.11 -5.63 -14.21
C HIS A 77 0.07 -7.04 -13.63
N GLU A 78 -0.77 -7.88 -14.25
CA GLU A 78 -0.78 -9.33 -14.07
C GLU A 78 0.67 -9.85 -14.09
N GLY A 79 1.17 -10.28 -12.93
CA GLY A 79 2.52 -10.86 -12.82
C GLY A 79 3.28 -10.58 -11.52
N LEU A 80 2.90 -9.60 -10.69
CA LEU A 80 3.56 -9.38 -9.39
C LEU A 80 2.92 -10.21 -8.27
N SER A 81 3.38 -11.46 -8.20
CA SER A 81 3.33 -12.44 -7.11
C SER A 81 2.72 -12.03 -5.76
N ASP A 82 1.82 -12.89 -5.24
CA ASP A 82 1.44 -13.33 -3.88
C ASP A 82 1.85 -12.58 -2.57
N TRP A 83 2.69 -11.55 -2.60
CA TRP A 83 3.22 -10.84 -1.43
C TRP A 83 2.90 -9.34 -1.38
N THR A 84 2.25 -8.79 -2.41
CA THR A 84 1.85 -7.37 -2.42
C THR A 84 0.55 -7.19 -1.65
N VAL A 85 0.64 -6.50 -0.51
CA VAL A 85 -0.53 -6.02 0.23
C VAL A 85 -1.27 -5.00 -0.66
N PRO A 86 -2.55 -5.21 -1.01
CA PRO A 86 -3.26 -4.27 -1.86
C PRO A 86 -3.37 -2.88 -1.21
N LEU A 87 -3.04 -1.83 -1.98
CA LEU A 87 -2.97 -0.45 -1.49
C LEU A 87 -4.26 0.02 -0.81
N TYR A 88 -5.43 -0.35 -1.34
CA TYR A 88 -6.71 0.02 -0.75
C TYR A 88 -6.90 -0.50 0.68
N LYS A 89 -6.32 -1.66 1.02
CA LYS A 89 -6.37 -2.19 2.40
C LYS A 89 -5.57 -1.30 3.34
N ILE A 90 -4.43 -0.77 2.88
CA ILE A 90 -3.61 0.16 3.67
C ILE A 90 -4.39 1.47 3.87
N CYS A 91 -4.99 2.03 2.81
CA CYS A 91 -5.79 3.26 2.91
C CYS A 91 -6.96 3.11 3.89
N LEU A 92 -7.68 1.99 3.82
CA LEU A 92 -8.78 1.69 4.75
C LEU A 92 -8.28 1.54 6.20
N GLN A 93 -7.16 0.84 6.41
CA GLN A 93 -6.62 0.64 7.76
C GLN A 93 -6.12 1.94 8.39
N LYS A 94 -5.45 2.80 7.64
CA LYS A 94 -4.96 4.10 8.16
C LYS A 94 -6.10 5.04 8.57
N ASN A 95 -7.26 4.93 7.93
CA ASN A 95 -8.44 5.74 8.24
C ASN A 95 -9.48 5.01 9.09
N TYR A 96 -9.16 3.81 9.58
CA TYR A 96 -10.11 2.92 10.25
C TYR A 96 -10.85 3.57 11.41
N LEU A 97 -10.16 4.33 12.26
CA LEU A 97 -10.78 5.00 13.40
C LEU A 97 -11.80 6.06 12.97
N LYS A 98 -11.47 6.89 11.98
CA LYS A 98 -12.37 7.93 11.45
C LYS A 98 -13.62 7.30 10.82
N VAL A 99 -13.41 6.22 10.07
CA VAL A 99 -14.52 5.48 9.45
C VAL A 99 -15.39 4.82 10.52
N ILE A 100 -14.86 4.39 11.66
CA ILE A 100 -15.71 3.84 12.72
C ILE A 100 -16.52 4.92 13.43
N THR A 101 -15.96 6.11 13.62
CA THR A 101 -16.59 7.17 14.41
C THR A 101 -17.58 8.01 13.62
N ASP A 102 -17.29 8.29 12.35
CA ASP A 102 -17.90 9.43 11.66
C ASP A 102 -19.03 9.04 10.71
N ILE A 103 -19.08 7.81 10.19
CA ILE A 103 -20.07 7.41 9.17
C ILE A 103 -21.33 6.74 9.71
N GLN A 104 -22.43 6.98 8.99
CA GLN A 104 -23.69 6.27 9.10
C GLN A 104 -23.68 5.09 8.12
N HIS A 105 -23.60 3.86 8.63
CA HIS A 105 -23.47 2.65 7.80
C HIS A 105 -24.70 2.37 6.92
N GLU A 106 -25.91 2.75 7.33
CA GLU A 106 -27.18 2.34 6.69
C GLU A 106 -27.19 2.62 5.18
N CYS A 107 -26.99 3.88 4.79
CA CYS A 107 -26.98 4.30 3.38
C CYS A 107 -25.80 3.72 2.59
N ILE A 108 -24.68 3.44 3.26
CA ILE A 108 -23.47 2.90 2.64
C ILE A 108 -23.66 1.40 2.36
N VAL A 109 -24.17 0.65 3.32
CA VAL A 109 -24.44 -0.79 3.22
C VAL A 109 -25.46 -1.05 2.11
N ASP A 110 -26.54 -0.28 2.06
CA ASP A 110 -27.57 -0.41 1.01
C ASP A 110 -26.99 -0.18 -0.39
N HIS A 111 -26.11 0.82 -0.54
CA HIS A 111 -25.41 1.05 -1.81
C HIS A 111 -24.51 -0.13 -2.18
N LEU A 112 -23.74 -0.64 -1.23
CA LEU A 112 -22.81 -1.76 -1.45
C LEU A 112 -23.53 -3.07 -1.78
N ILE A 113 -24.72 -3.29 -1.24
CA ILE A 113 -25.58 -4.42 -1.61
C ILE A 113 -26.14 -4.23 -3.02
N THR A 114 -26.64 -3.02 -3.33
CA THR A 114 -27.18 -2.68 -4.66
C THR A 114 -26.13 -2.84 -5.76
N LYS A 115 -24.86 -2.62 -5.43
CA LYS A 115 -23.72 -2.78 -6.33
C LYS A 115 -23.10 -4.18 -6.32
N GLU A 116 -23.74 -5.13 -5.64
CA GLU A 116 -23.29 -6.53 -5.53
C GLU A 116 -21.88 -6.69 -4.93
N VAL A 117 -21.35 -5.65 -4.29
CA VAL A 117 -20.09 -5.71 -3.54
C VAL A 117 -20.28 -6.54 -2.27
N MET A 118 -21.46 -6.44 -1.68
CA MET A 118 -21.85 -7.14 -0.45
C MET A 118 -23.13 -7.92 -0.66
N SER A 119 -23.26 -9.06 0.01
CA SER A 119 -24.51 -9.81 0.00
C SER A 119 -25.51 -9.23 1.00
N VAL A 120 -26.78 -9.56 0.83
CA VAL A 120 -27.83 -9.23 1.82
C VAL A 120 -27.50 -9.83 3.19
N ASP A 121 -26.85 -10.99 3.22
CA ASP A 121 -26.42 -11.62 4.48
C ASP A 121 -25.26 -10.88 5.15
N ASP A 122 -24.32 -10.33 4.37
CA ASP A 122 -23.29 -9.43 4.89
C ASP A 122 -23.94 -8.19 5.53
N GLY A 123 -24.96 -7.63 4.87
CA GLY A 123 -25.75 -6.50 5.39
C GLY A 123 -26.45 -6.82 6.70
N LYS A 124 -27.18 -7.94 6.77
CA LYS A 124 -27.83 -8.40 8.02
C LYS A 124 -26.84 -8.63 9.14
N LYS A 125 -25.66 -9.16 8.81
CA LYS A 125 -24.59 -9.36 9.79
C LYS A 125 -24.11 -8.01 10.34
N ILE A 126 -23.91 -7.00 9.50
CA ILE A 126 -23.58 -5.64 9.95
C ILE A 126 -24.69 -5.09 10.83
N GLU A 127 -25.96 -5.22 10.42
CA GLU A 127 -27.11 -4.72 11.17
C GLU A 127 -27.29 -5.39 12.55
N SER A 128 -26.73 -6.58 12.77
CA SER A 128 -26.74 -7.24 14.07
C SER A 128 -25.87 -6.56 15.14
N GLY A 129 -24.99 -5.64 14.74
CA GLY A 129 -24.16 -4.86 15.67
C GLY A 129 -25.00 -3.97 16.58
N LYS A 130 -24.61 -3.86 17.85
CA LYS A 130 -25.42 -3.18 18.88
C LYS A 130 -25.27 -1.66 18.86
N THR A 131 -24.11 -1.18 18.42
CA THR A 131 -23.78 0.24 18.39
C THR A 131 -23.38 0.66 16.97
N PRO A 132 -23.58 1.93 16.58
CA PRO A 132 -23.13 2.43 15.27
C PRO A 132 -21.65 2.12 15.00
N GLN A 133 -20.79 2.22 16.01
CA GLN A 133 -19.37 1.92 15.91
C GLN A 133 -19.10 0.42 15.68
N GLU A 134 -19.85 -0.47 16.33
CA GLU A 134 -19.74 -1.91 16.12
C GLU A 134 -20.17 -2.27 14.69
N LYS A 135 -21.27 -1.68 14.21
CA LYS A 135 -21.73 -1.85 12.83
C LYS A 135 -20.70 -1.33 11.81
N ASN A 136 -20.16 -0.14 12.03
CA ASN A 136 -19.12 0.44 11.16
C ASN A 136 -17.83 -0.42 11.16
N ARG A 137 -17.45 -0.97 12.31
CA ARG A 137 -16.35 -1.94 12.39
C ARG A 137 -16.64 -3.18 11.56
N MET A 138 -17.84 -3.76 11.66
CA MET A 138 -18.22 -4.95 10.89
C MET A 138 -18.24 -4.65 9.38
N LEU A 139 -18.68 -3.45 8.98
CA LEU A 139 -18.57 -2.96 7.61
C LEU A 139 -17.11 -2.92 7.13
N MET A 140 -16.22 -2.33 7.93
CA MET A 140 -14.80 -2.25 7.62
C MET A 140 -14.13 -3.62 7.52
N GLU A 141 -14.43 -4.53 8.45
CA GLU A 141 -13.93 -5.91 8.41
C GLU A 141 -14.37 -6.65 7.13
N THR A 142 -15.59 -6.38 6.66
CA THR A 142 -16.05 -6.95 5.39
C THR A 142 -15.36 -6.30 4.19
N LEU A 143 -15.24 -4.97 4.15
CA LEU A 143 -14.56 -4.24 3.06
C LEU A 143 -13.10 -4.64 2.90
N LEU A 144 -12.38 -4.88 4.01
CA LEU A 144 -10.99 -5.37 3.97
C LEU A 144 -10.83 -6.76 3.34
N ARG A 145 -11.91 -7.54 3.23
CA ARG A 145 -11.96 -8.84 2.56
C ARG A 145 -12.42 -8.75 1.10
N LYS A 146 -12.98 -7.61 0.69
CA LYS A 146 -13.38 -7.35 -0.70
C LYS A 146 -12.18 -6.91 -1.53
N ASN A 147 -12.36 -6.83 -2.84
CA ASN A 147 -11.36 -6.41 -3.83
C ASN A 147 -11.37 -4.87 -4.01
N VAL A 148 -10.52 -4.38 -4.92
CA VAL A 148 -10.42 -2.95 -5.26
C VAL A 148 -11.76 -2.35 -5.72
N HIS A 149 -12.59 -3.13 -6.41
CA HIS A 149 -13.93 -2.69 -6.82
C HIS A 149 -14.80 -2.36 -5.60
N GLY A 150 -14.77 -3.20 -4.56
CA GLY A 150 -15.49 -2.92 -3.33
C GLY A 150 -15.02 -1.67 -2.59
N PHE A 151 -13.73 -1.35 -2.66
CA PHE A 151 -13.20 -0.09 -2.14
C PHE A 151 -13.68 1.12 -2.96
N SER A 152 -13.65 1.03 -4.29
CA SER A 152 -14.11 2.11 -5.16
C SER A 152 -15.59 2.43 -4.93
N GLU A 153 -16.45 1.40 -4.87
CA GLU A 153 -17.88 1.59 -4.59
C GLU A 153 -18.14 2.11 -3.17
N PHE A 154 -17.28 1.79 -2.21
CA PHE A 154 -17.34 2.40 -0.87
C PHE A 154 -17.06 3.91 -0.91
N LEU A 155 -16.03 4.35 -1.64
CA LEU A 155 -15.76 5.78 -1.83
C LEU A 155 -16.91 6.49 -2.57
N VAL A 156 -17.50 5.84 -3.58
CA VAL A 156 -18.70 6.35 -4.27
C VAL A 156 -19.86 6.49 -3.28
N ALA A 157 -20.08 5.50 -2.42
CA ALA A 157 -21.13 5.55 -1.40
C ALA A 157 -20.92 6.71 -0.42
N LEU A 158 -19.68 6.95 0.02
CA LEU A 158 -19.37 8.10 0.87
C LEU A 158 -19.64 9.43 0.16
N ARG A 159 -19.26 9.55 -1.12
CA ARG A 159 -19.47 10.78 -1.91
C ARG A 159 -20.94 11.07 -2.24
N LYS A 160 -21.85 10.11 -2.05
CA LYS A 160 -23.30 10.38 -2.18
C LYS A 160 -23.80 11.31 -1.09
N ASP A 161 -23.15 11.32 0.07
CA ASP A 161 -23.45 12.26 1.14
C ASP A 161 -22.38 13.39 1.16
N PRO A 162 -22.79 14.66 1.00
CA PRO A 162 -21.88 15.80 1.10
C PRO A 162 -21.08 15.82 2.42
N VAL A 163 -21.64 15.30 3.52
CA VAL A 163 -20.98 15.26 4.83
C VAL A 163 -19.74 14.37 4.80
N TYR A 164 -19.73 13.31 3.99
CA TYR A 164 -18.65 12.33 3.91
C TYR A 164 -17.73 12.51 2.70
N THR A 165 -17.97 13.50 1.85
CA THR A 165 -17.12 13.76 0.68
C THR A 165 -15.66 14.03 1.08
N ASN A 166 -15.45 14.88 2.09
CA ASN A 166 -14.11 15.15 2.62
C ASN A 166 -13.44 13.91 3.20
N LEU A 167 -14.22 13.01 3.82
CA LEU A 167 -13.71 11.75 4.35
C LEU A 167 -13.30 10.80 3.21
N ALA A 168 -14.12 10.69 2.16
CA ALA A 168 -13.80 9.91 0.98
C ALA A 168 -12.51 10.37 0.32
N ASP A 169 -12.36 11.69 0.13
CA ASP A 169 -11.16 12.27 -0.47
C ASP A 169 -9.93 12.07 0.41
N GLN A 170 -10.07 12.15 1.74
CA GLN A 170 -8.98 11.82 2.66
C GLN A 170 -8.56 10.35 2.55
N ILE A 171 -9.52 9.42 2.47
CA ILE A 171 -9.24 7.98 2.37
C ILE A 171 -8.54 7.68 1.03
N GLU A 172 -9.03 8.24 -0.07
CA GLU A 172 -8.45 8.04 -1.40
C GLU A 172 -7.04 8.62 -1.51
N ASN A 173 -6.81 9.81 -0.96
CA ASN A 173 -5.51 10.50 -1.01
C ASN A 173 -4.60 10.15 0.17
N THR A 174 -4.89 9.08 0.91
CA THR A 174 -4.06 8.67 2.03
C THR A 174 -2.70 8.21 1.53
N ALA A 175 -1.65 8.92 1.94
CA ALA A 175 -0.28 8.55 1.65
C ALA A 175 0.02 7.15 2.21
N VAL A 176 0.43 6.23 1.33
CA VAL A 176 0.86 4.88 1.69
C VAL A 176 2.37 4.84 1.66
N THR A 177 3.00 4.45 2.78
CA THR A 177 4.46 4.32 2.87
C THR A 177 4.87 2.84 2.85
N MET A 178 6.12 2.55 2.47
CA MET A 178 6.67 1.18 2.57
C MET A 178 6.60 0.61 4.00
N LYS A 179 6.68 1.47 5.02
CA LYS A 179 6.49 1.08 6.42
C LYS A 179 5.06 0.56 6.67
N ASP A 180 4.06 1.19 6.08
CA ASP A 180 2.66 0.76 6.19
C ASP A 180 2.44 -0.61 5.53
N MET A 181 3.07 -0.83 4.36
CA MET A 181 3.07 -2.14 3.69
C MET A 181 3.71 -3.23 4.55
N ALA A 182 4.86 -2.92 5.18
CA ALA A 182 5.58 -3.85 6.04
C ALA A 182 4.83 -4.16 7.36
N ILE A 183 4.08 -3.20 7.90
CA ILE A 183 3.23 -3.42 9.08
C ILE A 183 2.08 -4.36 8.74
N LEU A 184 1.36 -4.12 7.64
CA LEU A 184 0.26 -5.00 7.22
C LEU A 184 0.78 -6.40 6.92
N HIS A 185 1.92 -6.54 6.23
CA HIS A 185 2.49 -7.86 5.93
C HIS A 185 2.82 -8.67 7.20
N LYS A 186 3.11 -8.03 8.34
CA LYS A 186 3.29 -8.72 9.63
C LYS A 186 1.97 -9.13 10.30
N CYS A 187 0.86 -8.45 9.99
CA CYS A 187 -0.46 -8.74 10.56
C CYS A 187 -1.21 -9.86 9.84
N TYR A 188 -0.76 -10.28 8.66
CA TYR A 188 -1.38 -11.34 7.84
C TYR A 188 -0.51 -12.60 7.69
N LYS A 189 0.54 -12.75 8.53
CA LYS A 189 1.26 -14.01 8.78
C LYS A 189 0.78 -14.63 10.09
#